data_AF-B4WHQ8-F1
#
_entry.id   AF-B4WHQ8-F1
#
_cell.length_a   1.000
_cell.length_b   1.000
_cell.length_c   1.000
_cell.angle_alpha   90.00
_cell.angle_beta   90.00
_cell.angle_gamma   90.00
#
_symmetry.space_group_name_H-M   'P 1'
#
loop_
_entity.id
_entity.type
_entity.pdbx_description
1 polymer ?
#
loop_
_entity_poly.entity_id
_entity_poly.type
_entity_poly.pdbx_seq_one_letter_code
_entity_poly.pdbx_strand_id
1 'polypeptide(L)'
;MPFHHTHKRGLICLSSLILLALSSCSGRASQCNQLISTINRSESFVGNYEQSINQSLTQISRAQSLEDITAAADSYIEAVGEASDQTDLLAQDLNDLAIADEQLSSYRDQYASVLAQSSAALTSARSAMQLIADAKTEADFGASFDTFQKQTSTAYEEIQSADSTSSITIEELNSYCAP
;
A
#
# COMPACT_ATOMS: atom_id res chain seq x y z
N MET A 1 30.36 1.96 -82.67
CA MET A 1 30.21 0.50 -82.91
C MET A 1 29.29 -0.06 -81.84
N PRO A 2 28.32 -0.93 -82.21
CA PRO A 2 27.05 -1.09 -81.49
C PRO A 2 26.80 -2.50 -80.90
N PHE A 3 25.63 -2.63 -80.23
CA PHE A 3 24.82 -3.83 -79.92
C PHE A 3 25.24 -4.73 -78.73
N HIS A 4 24.36 -5.32 -77.89
CA HIS A 4 22.89 -5.46 -77.87
C HIS A 4 22.40 -5.86 -76.46
N HIS A 5 21.14 -5.52 -76.14
CA HIS A 5 20.32 -5.96 -75.00
C HIS A 5 20.15 -7.48 -74.82
N THR A 6 19.80 -7.95 -73.60
CA THR A 6 18.59 -8.77 -73.33
C THR A 6 18.31 -8.94 -71.83
N HIS A 7 17.06 -8.71 -71.42
CA HIS A 7 16.49 -9.05 -70.10
C HIS A 7 16.19 -10.56 -70.01
N LYS A 8 16.27 -11.15 -68.80
CA LYS A 8 15.34 -12.21 -68.36
C LYS A 8 15.28 -12.31 -66.82
N ARG A 9 14.04 -12.35 -66.32
CA ARG A 9 13.64 -12.53 -64.91
C ARG A 9 14.01 -13.93 -64.41
N GLY A 10 14.47 -14.02 -63.16
CA GLY A 10 14.60 -15.26 -62.38
C GLY A 10 14.37 -14.94 -60.91
N LEU A 11 13.30 -15.53 -60.37
CA LEU A 11 12.77 -15.44 -59.00
C LEU A 11 13.52 -16.42 -58.07
N ILE A 12 13.39 -16.26 -56.74
CA ILE A 12 13.60 -17.26 -55.64
C ILE A 12 15.06 -17.32 -55.11
N CYS A 13 15.40 -17.24 -53.81
CA CYS A 13 14.69 -17.04 -52.54
C CYS A 13 15.71 -16.92 -51.38
N LEU A 14 15.20 -16.45 -50.23
CA LEU A 14 15.52 -16.90 -48.86
C LEU A 14 16.83 -16.45 -48.17
N SER A 15 16.65 -16.08 -46.89
CA SER A 15 17.67 -15.84 -45.85
C SER A 15 18.20 -14.40 -45.87
N SER A 16 17.63 -13.46 -45.12
CA SER A 16 17.64 -13.51 -43.65
C SER A 16 16.36 -12.94 -43.08
N LEU A 17 15.52 -13.83 -42.53
CA LEU A 17 14.67 -13.50 -41.41
C LEU A 17 15.57 -12.98 -40.28
N ILE A 18 15.78 -11.67 -40.24
CA ILE A 18 16.01 -10.99 -38.98
C ILE A 18 14.67 -11.08 -38.26
N LEU A 19 14.48 -12.20 -37.56
CA LEU A 19 13.47 -12.35 -36.53
C LEU A 19 13.77 -11.26 -35.51
N LEU A 20 13.05 -10.15 -35.65
CA LEU A 20 12.82 -9.15 -34.62
C LEU A 20 12.21 -9.86 -33.40
N ALA A 21 13.02 -10.58 -32.64
CA ALA A 21 12.72 -11.06 -31.29
C ALA A 21 12.86 -9.90 -30.27
N LEU A 22 12.38 -8.70 -30.63
CA LEU A 22 12.41 -7.50 -29.80
C LEU A 22 11.01 -7.04 -29.38
N SER A 23 9.97 -7.85 -29.60
CA SER A 23 8.58 -7.48 -29.28
C SER A 23 7.96 -8.21 -28.08
N SER A 24 8.75 -8.85 -27.22
CA SER A 24 8.27 -9.34 -25.91
C SER A 24 8.59 -8.41 -24.74
N CYS A 25 8.92 -7.13 -25.01
CA CYS A 25 8.76 -6.04 -24.03
C CYS A 25 7.25 -5.86 -23.77
N SER A 26 6.73 -6.84 -23.05
CA SER A 26 5.32 -7.19 -22.92
C SER A 26 4.64 -6.26 -21.94
N GLY A 27 3.37 -5.96 -22.19
CA GLY A 27 2.54 -5.18 -21.28
C GLY A 27 2.59 -5.70 -19.83
N ARG A 28 2.86 -6.98 -19.61
CA ARG A 28 3.03 -7.59 -18.28
C ARG A 28 4.19 -6.98 -17.49
N ALA A 29 5.40 -6.88 -18.07
CA ALA A 29 6.55 -6.32 -17.37
C ALA A 29 6.33 -4.84 -16.97
N SER A 30 5.69 -4.07 -17.86
CA SER A 30 5.29 -2.69 -17.57
C SER A 30 4.26 -2.61 -16.43
N GLN A 31 3.25 -3.48 -16.45
CA GLN A 31 2.20 -3.53 -15.42
C GLN A 31 2.76 -3.98 -14.06
N CYS A 32 3.68 -4.97 -14.05
CA CYS A 32 4.44 -5.37 -12.87
C CYS A 32 5.16 -4.18 -12.24
N ASN A 33 5.91 -3.42 -13.05
CA ASN A 33 6.65 -2.26 -12.55
C ASN A 33 5.71 -1.16 -12.02
N GLN A 34 4.56 -0.93 -12.67
CA GLN A 34 3.57 0.05 -12.20
C GLN A 34 2.97 -0.36 -10.85
N LEU A 35 2.58 -1.63 -10.72
CA LEU A 35 2.00 -2.15 -9.48
C LEU A 35 3.03 -2.13 -8.33
N ILE A 36 4.23 -2.68 -8.54
CA ILE A 36 5.31 -2.68 -7.55
C ILE A 36 5.70 -1.25 -7.17
N SER A 37 5.84 -0.34 -8.14
CA SER A 37 6.17 1.06 -7.84
C SER A 37 5.09 1.75 -7.03
N THR A 38 3.82 1.39 -7.21
CA THR A 38 2.72 1.96 -6.43
C THR A 38 2.74 1.41 -5.02
N ILE A 39 2.90 0.09 -4.86
CA ILE A 39 3.05 -0.58 -3.56
C ILE A 39 4.22 0.01 -2.77
N ASN A 40 5.41 0.16 -3.38
CA ASN A 40 6.60 0.66 -2.70
C ASN A 40 6.50 2.13 -2.24
N ARG A 41 5.49 2.90 -2.69
CA ARG A 41 5.23 4.22 -2.10
C ARG A 41 4.77 4.09 -0.64
N SER A 42 4.23 2.94 -0.22
CA SER A 42 3.82 2.66 1.16
C SER A 42 4.97 2.79 2.15
N GLU A 43 6.13 2.23 1.82
CA GLU A 43 7.30 2.19 2.70
C GLU A 43 7.72 3.59 3.17
N SER A 44 7.53 4.61 2.32
CA SER A 44 7.92 5.98 2.63
C SER A 44 7.06 6.66 3.70
N PHE A 45 5.79 6.27 3.83
CA PHE A 45 4.89 6.85 4.83
C PHE A 45 4.74 5.98 6.09
N VAL A 46 4.93 4.66 5.97
CA VAL A 46 4.89 3.72 7.11
C VAL A 46 5.87 4.11 8.21
N GLY A 47 7.14 4.33 7.85
CA GLY A 47 8.16 4.69 8.84
C GLY A 47 7.88 6.00 9.58
N ASN A 48 7.28 6.98 8.91
CA ASN A 48 7.00 8.29 9.50
C ASN A 48 5.88 8.21 10.54
N TYR A 49 4.76 7.55 10.22
CA TYR A 49 3.67 7.45 11.19
C TYR A 49 4.01 6.48 12.33
N GLU A 50 4.73 5.38 12.09
CA GLU A 50 5.14 4.46 13.16
C GLU A 50 5.96 5.18 14.22
N GLN A 51 6.88 6.06 13.79
CA GLN A 51 7.65 6.89 14.69
C GLN A 51 6.74 7.82 15.50
N SER A 52 5.83 8.55 14.86
CA SER A 52 4.92 9.50 15.52
C SER A 52 3.95 8.82 16.48
N ILE A 53 3.40 7.66 16.11
CA ILE A 53 2.53 6.84 16.97
C ILE A 53 3.33 6.37 18.20
N ASN A 54 4.53 5.80 18.01
CA ASN A 54 5.36 5.33 19.12
C ASN A 54 5.79 6.45 20.06
N GLN A 55 6.06 7.64 19.53
CA GLN A 55 6.33 8.83 20.34
C GLN A 55 5.12 9.21 21.19
N SER A 56 3.92 9.23 20.60
CA SER A 56 2.67 9.56 21.30
C SER A 56 2.36 8.54 22.39
N LEU A 57 2.49 7.24 22.10
CA LEU A 57 2.34 6.17 23.09
C LEU A 57 3.38 6.27 24.22
N THR A 58 4.62 6.66 23.89
CA THR A 58 5.65 6.92 24.90
C THR A 58 5.27 8.10 25.80
N GLN A 59 4.72 9.17 25.23
CA GLN A 59 4.24 10.32 26.00
C GLN A 59 3.09 9.92 26.93
N ILE A 60 2.10 9.17 26.43
CA ILE A 60 1.00 8.62 27.23
C ILE A 60 1.56 7.78 28.39
N SER A 61 2.55 6.91 28.14
CA SER A 61 3.13 6.06 29.19
C SER A 61 3.88 6.83 30.29
N ARG A 62 4.29 8.08 30.01
CA ARG A 62 5.03 8.96 30.92
C ARG A 62 4.15 10.06 31.51
N ALA A 63 2.90 10.15 31.08
CA ALA A 63 1.96 11.15 31.53
C ALA A 63 1.76 11.07 33.05
N GLN A 64 1.74 12.22 33.72
CA GLN A 64 1.59 12.30 35.17
C GLN A 64 0.24 12.89 35.59
N SER A 65 -0.49 13.44 34.62
CA SER A 65 -1.79 14.07 34.81
C SER A 65 -2.74 13.73 33.66
N LEU A 66 -4.03 13.96 33.88
CA LEU A 66 -5.02 13.83 32.81
C LEU A 66 -4.75 14.79 31.65
N GLU A 67 -4.25 16.00 31.94
CA GLU A 67 -3.87 16.97 30.91
C GLU A 67 -2.73 16.45 30.01
N ASP A 68 -1.72 15.80 30.60
CA ASP A 68 -0.66 15.16 29.82
C ASP A 68 -1.21 14.02 28.95
N ILE A 69 -2.15 13.23 29.49
CA ILE A 69 -2.78 12.12 28.78
C ILE A 69 -3.57 12.64 27.58
N THR A 70 -4.41 13.66 27.77
CA THR A 70 -5.25 14.20 26.68
C THR A 70 -4.41 14.88 25.60
N ALA A 71 -3.37 15.62 25.97
CA ALA A 71 -2.45 16.23 25.00
C ALA A 71 -1.68 15.17 24.18
N ALA A 72 -1.25 14.08 24.81
CA ALA A 72 -0.59 12.98 24.11
C ALA A 72 -1.59 12.16 23.26
N ALA A 73 -2.84 12.06 23.71
CA ALA A 73 -3.94 11.47 22.95
C ALA A 73 -4.24 12.27 21.67
N ASP A 74 -4.25 13.61 21.73
CA ASP A 74 -4.40 14.47 20.54
C ASP A 74 -3.28 14.24 19.52
N SER A 75 -2.03 14.13 20.01
CA SER A 75 -0.86 13.83 19.14
C SER A 75 -0.99 12.45 18.48
N TYR A 76 -1.48 11.46 19.22
CA TYR A 76 -1.78 10.13 18.67
C TYR A 76 -2.88 10.20 17.61
N ILE A 77 -3.97 10.94 17.87
CA ILE A 77 -5.11 11.08 16.97
C ILE A 77 -4.68 11.69 15.64
N GLU A 78 -3.83 12.71 15.67
CA GLU A 78 -3.26 13.34 14.49
C GLU A 78 -2.39 12.34 13.70
N ALA A 79 -1.43 11.68 14.37
CA ALA A 79 -0.52 10.74 13.74
C ALA A 79 -1.24 9.53 13.10
N VAL A 80 -2.22 8.95 13.80
CA VAL A 80 -3.04 7.85 13.28
C VAL A 80 -3.99 8.33 12.19
N GLY A 81 -4.48 9.56 12.28
CA GLY A 81 -5.28 10.20 11.22
C GLY A 81 -4.50 10.30 9.92
N GLU A 82 -3.29 10.84 9.96
CA GLU A 82 -2.41 10.92 8.80
C GLU A 82 -2.09 9.53 8.23
N ALA A 83 -1.78 8.55 9.10
CA ALA A 83 -1.54 7.17 8.68
C ALA A 83 -2.75 6.58 7.94
N SER A 84 -3.95 6.76 8.48
CA SER A 84 -5.20 6.28 7.91
C SER A 84 -5.48 6.89 6.54
N ASP A 85 -5.31 8.21 6.43
CA ASP A 85 -5.55 8.97 5.19
C ASP A 85 -4.55 8.57 4.09
N GLN A 86 -3.26 8.44 4.42
CA GLN A 86 -2.25 7.98 3.46
C GLN A 86 -2.49 6.54 3.01
N THR A 87 -2.92 5.67 3.93
CA THR A 87 -3.26 4.28 3.62
C THR A 87 -4.47 4.20 2.68
N ASP A 88 -5.49 5.02 2.91
CA ASP A 88 -6.67 5.10 2.04
C ASP A 88 -6.31 5.66 0.65
N LEU A 89 -5.51 6.72 0.59
CA LEU A 89 -5.02 7.27 -0.68
C LEU A 89 -4.24 6.23 -1.49
N LEU A 90 -3.41 5.40 -0.85
CA LEU A 90 -2.72 4.33 -1.56
C LEU A 90 -3.67 3.25 -2.07
N ALA A 91 -4.70 2.89 -1.28
CA ALA A 91 -5.73 1.96 -1.72
C ALA A 91 -6.48 2.50 -2.96
N GLN A 92 -6.78 3.80 -2.99
CA GLN A 92 -7.37 4.49 -4.14
C GLN A 92 -6.42 4.48 -5.35
N ASP A 93 -5.16 4.88 -5.16
CA ASP A 93 -4.14 4.88 -6.21
C ASP A 93 -4.00 3.49 -6.87
N LEU A 94 -4.06 2.42 -6.06
CA LEU A 94 -4.04 1.06 -6.58
C LEU A 94 -5.30 0.73 -7.38
N ASN A 95 -6.49 1.06 -6.87
CA ASN A 95 -7.75 0.81 -7.59
C ASN A 95 -7.82 1.56 -8.94
N ASP A 96 -7.14 2.70 -9.04
CA ASP A 96 -7.06 3.50 -10.26
C ASP A 96 -6.05 2.95 -11.30
N LEU A 97 -5.20 2.00 -10.93
CA LEU A 97 -4.28 1.36 -11.88
C LEU A 97 -5.05 0.49 -12.88
N ALA A 98 -4.99 0.87 -14.15
CA ALA A 98 -5.52 0.07 -15.25
C ALA A 98 -4.61 -1.14 -15.55
N ILE A 99 -4.86 -2.25 -14.87
CA ILE A 99 -4.18 -3.53 -15.06
C ILE A 99 -5.05 -4.46 -15.91
N ALA A 100 -4.54 -4.85 -17.08
CA ALA A 100 -5.18 -5.76 -18.02
C ALA A 100 -4.81 -7.24 -17.77
N ASP A 101 -3.67 -7.51 -17.14
CA ASP A 101 -3.29 -8.88 -16.75
C ASP A 101 -4.14 -9.33 -15.55
N GLU A 102 -4.91 -10.40 -15.71
CA GLU A 102 -5.87 -10.86 -14.70
C GLU A 102 -5.22 -11.21 -13.36
N GLN A 103 -4.01 -11.79 -13.39
CA GLN A 103 -3.30 -12.17 -12.17
C GLN A 103 -2.76 -10.94 -11.44
N LEU A 104 -2.20 -9.98 -12.18
CA LEU A 104 -1.79 -8.69 -11.60
C LEU A 104 -2.99 -7.88 -11.08
N SER A 105 -4.14 -7.94 -11.76
CA SER A 105 -5.37 -7.30 -11.29
C SER A 105 -5.81 -7.91 -9.96
N SER A 106 -5.76 -9.24 -9.84
CA SER A 106 -6.08 -9.93 -8.58
C SER A 106 -5.15 -9.50 -7.44
N TYR A 107 -3.83 -9.39 -7.68
CA TYR A 107 -2.89 -8.91 -6.67
C TYR A 107 -3.14 -7.46 -6.26
N ARG A 108 -3.41 -6.58 -7.24
CA ARG A 108 -3.79 -5.18 -6.99
C ARG A 108 -5.04 -5.11 -6.10
N ASP A 109 -6.09 -5.85 -6.45
CA ASP A 109 -7.36 -5.82 -5.73
C ASP A 109 -7.23 -6.38 -4.31
N GLN A 110 -6.45 -7.45 -4.13
CA GLN A 110 -6.13 -8.00 -2.81
C GLN A 110 -5.36 -6.99 -1.96
N TYR A 111 -4.30 -6.38 -2.50
CA TYR A 111 -3.49 -5.43 -1.75
C TYR A 111 -4.29 -4.14 -1.42
N ALA A 112 -5.08 -3.63 -2.36
CA ALA A 112 -5.96 -2.49 -2.13
C ALA A 112 -7.02 -2.79 -1.04
N SER A 113 -7.60 -3.99 -1.04
CA SER A 113 -8.53 -4.43 0.02
C SER A 113 -7.85 -4.47 1.39
N VAL A 114 -6.60 -4.94 1.47
CA VAL A 114 -5.85 -5.00 2.72
C VAL A 114 -5.53 -3.61 3.25
N LEU A 115 -5.16 -2.67 2.38
CA LEU A 115 -4.95 -1.27 2.77
C LEU A 115 -6.25 -0.62 3.26
N ALA A 116 -7.38 -0.85 2.58
CA ALA A 116 -8.68 -0.34 3.03
C ALA A 116 -9.07 -0.86 4.41
N GLN A 117 -8.81 -2.15 4.69
CA GLN A 117 -9.00 -2.73 6.03
C GLN A 117 -8.07 -2.09 7.07
N SER A 118 -6.81 -1.88 6.73
CA SER A 118 -5.83 -1.23 7.61
C SER A 118 -6.23 0.21 7.95
N SER A 119 -6.67 0.99 6.95
CA SER A 119 -7.20 2.34 7.14
C SER A 119 -8.43 2.35 8.07
N ALA A 120 -9.35 1.40 7.89
CA ALA A 120 -10.50 1.26 8.78
C ALA A 120 -10.08 0.94 10.23
N ALA A 121 -9.13 0.04 10.42
CA ALA A 121 -8.57 -0.30 11.74
C ALA A 121 -7.90 0.91 12.41
N LEU A 122 -7.07 1.66 11.67
CA LEU A 122 -6.45 2.90 12.14
C LEU A 122 -7.51 3.94 12.53
N THR A 123 -8.57 4.10 11.72
CA THR A 123 -9.69 4.99 12.02
C THR A 123 -10.43 4.58 13.29
N SER A 124 -10.58 3.27 13.54
CA SER A 124 -11.15 2.73 14.77
C SER A 124 -10.27 3.08 15.98
N ALA A 125 -8.96 2.84 15.89
CA ALA A 125 -8.00 3.20 16.94
C ALA A 125 -7.99 4.71 17.23
N ARG A 126 -8.05 5.56 16.19
CA ARG A 126 -8.19 7.01 16.34
C ARG A 126 -9.46 7.38 17.10
N SER A 127 -10.59 6.80 16.72
CA SER A 127 -11.88 7.07 17.36
C SER A 127 -11.90 6.62 18.81
N ALA A 128 -11.22 5.51 19.12
CA ALA A 128 -11.02 5.03 20.47
C ALA A 128 -10.21 6.02 21.31
N MET A 129 -9.12 6.56 20.75
CA MET A 129 -8.28 7.56 21.42
C MET A 129 -9.01 8.90 21.60
N GLN A 130 -9.93 9.26 20.70
CA GLN A 130 -10.76 10.47 20.87
C GLN A 130 -11.57 10.42 22.17
N LEU A 131 -12.04 9.24 22.60
CA LEU A 131 -12.73 9.10 23.89
C LEU A 131 -11.82 9.47 25.07
N ILE A 132 -10.52 9.17 24.96
CA ILE A 132 -9.51 9.54 25.96
C ILE A 132 -9.25 11.04 25.90
N ALA A 133 -9.07 11.61 24.71
CA ALA A 133 -8.84 13.05 24.52
C ALA A 133 -10.02 13.90 25.04
N ASP A 134 -11.26 13.41 24.88
CA ASP A 134 -12.47 14.10 25.32
C ASP A 134 -12.72 14.00 26.85
N ALA A 135 -11.95 13.19 27.57
CA ALA A 135 -12.11 12.99 29.00
C ALA A 135 -11.77 14.26 29.80
N LYS A 136 -12.72 14.77 30.58
CA LYS A 136 -12.56 16.00 31.37
C LYS A 136 -12.18 15.72 32.83
N THR A 137 -12.41 14.49 33.28
CA THR A 137 -12.15 14.04 34.64
C THR A 137 -11.56 12.64 34.64
N GLU A 138 -10.91 12.24 35.74
CA GLU A 138 -10.39 10.88 35.91
C GLU A 138 -11.49 9.82 35.84
N ALA A 139 -12.72 10.18 36.26
CA ALA A 139 -13.88 9.29 36.15
C ALA A 139 -14.30 9.08 34.68
N ASP A 140 -14.30 10.14 33.86
CA ASP A 140 -14.58 10.06 32.43
C ASP A 140 -13.51 9.23 31.71
N PHE A 141 -12.24 9.46 32.08
CA PHE A 141 -11.11 8.69 31.57
C PHE A 141 -11.27 7.20 31.91
N GLY A 142 -11.52 6.87 33.18
CA GLY A 142 -11.72 5.49 33.61
C GLY A 142 -12.88 4.79 32.91
N ALA A 143 -13.98 5.50 32.65
CA ALA A 143 -15.12 4.97 31.89
C ALA A 143 -14.80 4.73 30.41
N SER A 144 -13.90 5.53 29.83
CA SER A 144 -13.50 5.45 28.42
C SER A 144 -12.38 4.45 28.17
N PHE A 145 -11.57 4.17 29.19
CA PHE A 145 -10.35 3.38 29.08
C PHE A 145 -10.57 1.94 28.63
N ASP A 146 -11.61 1.27 29.14
CA ASP A 146 -11.94 -0.11 28.72
C ASP A 146 -12.34 -0.18 27.24
N THR A 147 -13.10 0.81 26.76
CA THR A 147 -13.47 0.92 25.35
C THR A 147 -12.25 1.18 24.50
N PHE A 148 -11.39 2.11 24.93
CA PHE A 148 -10.13 2.42 24.29
C PHE A 148 -9.23 1.18 24.13
N GLN A 149 -9.01 0.43 25.21
CA GLN A 149 -8.19 -0.78 25.18
C GLN A 149 -8.75 -1.81 24.21
N LYS A 150 -10.05 -2.08 24.28
CA LYS A 150 -10.69 -3.09 23.43
C LYS A 150 -10.56 -2.72 21.95
N GLN A 151 -10.91 -1.49 21.59
CA GLN A 151 -10.85 -1.04 20.19
C GLN A 151 -9.42 -1.01 19.67
N THR A 152 -8.47 -0.57 20.48
CA THR A 152 -7.05 -0.55 20.10
C THR A 152 -6.50 -1.97 19.92
N SER A 153 -6.87 -2.91 20.79
CA SER A 153 -6.47 -4.32 20.65
C SER A 153 -7.03 -4.93 19.36
N THR A 154 -8.31 -4.71 19.08
CA THR A 154 -8.93 -5.19 17.84
C THR A 154 -8.26 -4.57 16.60
N ALA A 155 -8.03 -3.25 16.60
CA ALA A 155 -7.35 -2.58 15.50
C ALA A 155 -5.93 -3.13 15.28
N TYR A 156 -5.19 -3.41 16.37
CA TYR A 156 -3.87 -4.02 16.29
C TYR A 156 -3.89 -5.42 15.67
N GLU A 157 -4.84 -6.27 16.08
CA GLU A 157 -5.03 -7.61 15.51
C GLU A 157 -5.40 -7.56 14.02
N GLU A 158 -6.26 -6.62 13.63
CA GLU A 158 -6.65 -6.38 12.23
C GLU A 158 -5.45 -5.93 11.38
N ILE A 159 -4.66 -4.98 11.87
CA ILE A 159 -3.44 -4.51 11.20
C ILE A 159 -2.42 -5.65 11.08
N GLN A 160 -2.21 -6.46 12.12
CA GLN A 160 -1.29 -7.59 12.05
C GLN A 160 -1.74 -8.64 11.01
N SER A 161 -3.05 -8.91 10.94
CA SER A 161 -3.61 -9.80 9.92
C SER A 161 -3.44 -9.23 8.51
N ALA A 162 -3.62 -7.90 8.36
CA ALA A 162 -3.41 -7.18 7.12
C ALA A 162 -1.93 -7.23 6.68
N ASP A 163 -0.98 -7.02 7.58
CA ASP A 163 0.45 -7.08 7.29
C ASP A 163 0.89 -8.48 6.80
N SER A 164 0.38 -9.53 7.45
CA SER A 164 0.62 -10.92 7.04
C SER A 164 0.10 -11.17 5.62
N THR A 165 -1.12 -10.72 5.33
CA THR A 165 -1.73 -10.86 3.99
C THR A 165 -0.95 -10.07 2.95
N SER A 166 -0.60 -8.81 3.25
CA SER A 166 0.21 -7.94 2.40
C SER A 166 1.54 -8.58 2.04
N SER A 167 2.22 -9.18 3.02
CA SER A 167 3.51 -9.83 2.82
C SER A 167 3.41 -11.00 1.85
N ILE A 168 2.39 -11.85 2.01
CA ILE A 168 2.11 -12.97 1.10
C ILE A 168 1.82 -12.44 -0.31
N THR A 169 0.96 -11.43 -0.46
CA THR A 169 0.64 -10.84 -1.77
C THR A 169 1.87 -10.24 -2.44
N ILE A 170 2.75 -9.57 -1.70
CA ILE A 170 4.01 -9.01 -2.23
C ILE A 170 4.96 -10.13 -2.68
N GLU A 171 5.10 -11.20 -1.90
CA GLU A 171 5.93 -12.35 -2.28
C GLU A 171 5.43 -13.02 -3.57
N GLU A 172 4.12 -13.24 -3.68
CA GLU A 172 3.49 -13.80 -4.87
C GLU A 172 3.64 -12.88 -6.09
N LEU A 173 3.43 -11.58 -5.91
CA LEU A 173 3.65 -10.57 -6.94
C LEU A 173 5.09 -10.58 -7.45
N ASN A 174 6.06 -10.56 -6.53
CA ASN A 174 7.49 -10.59 -6.87
C ASN A 174 7.85 -11.88 -7.61
N SER A 175 7.30 -13.02 -7.20
CA SER A 175 7.49 -14.30 -7.89
C SER A 175 6.90 -14.28 -9.31
N TYR A 176 5.69 -13.74 -9.46
CA TYR A 176 5.02 -13.65 -10.76
C TYR A 176 5.71 -12.68 -11.74
N CYS A 177 6.25 -11.59 -11.20
CA CYS A 177 6.95 -10.55 -11.96
C CYS A 177 8.43 -10.84 -12.21
N ALA A 178 8.96 -11.95 -11.69
CA ALA A 178 10.33 -12.38 -11.96
C ALA A 178 10.56 -12.64 -13.47
N PRO A 179 11.74 -12.30 -14.02
CA PRO A 179 12.05 -12.44 -15.44
C PRO A 179 12.12 -13.88 -15.94
#